data_AF-A0A9D4QUX2-F1
#
_entry.id   AF-A0A9D4QUX2-F1
#
_cell.length_a   1.000
_cell.length_b   1.000
_cell.length_c   1.000
_cell.angle_alpha   90.00
_cell.angle_beta   90.00
_cell.angle_gamma   90.00
#
_symmetry.space_group_name_H-M   'P 1'
#
loop_
_entity.id
_entity.type
_entity.pdbx_description
1 polymer ?
#
loop_
_entity_poly.entity_id
_entity_poly.type
_entity_poly.pdbx_seq_one_letter_code
_entity_poly.pdbx_strand_id
1 'polypeptide(L)'
;MFMTLSPTSVMFITPGPPVDMIITLGPTVDMFMTLSPTDDMFITIGSTVDMFITIGSTDDMFITIGSTVDMFITIGSTVDMFITIGSTVDMFITIGSTVDMFITIGSTLDMFITIGSTVDMFITIGSTVDIFITIGSTVDMFITIGSTVDMFITIGSTVDMFITIGSTDDMFITIGSTVDMFITIGSTDDMFITIGSTVDMFIRVQDQRSSQQFNHGL
;
A
#
# COMPACT_ATOMS: atom_id res chain seq x y z
N MET A 1 -19.89 6.28 17.89
CA MET A 1 -21.12 5.45 18.10
C MET A 1 -20.83 3.96 17.96
N PHE A 2 -21.44 3.08 18.76
CA PHE A 2 -21.00 1.68 19.00
C PHE A 2 -22.07 0.64 18.56
N MET A 3 -21.76 -0.39 17.74
CA MET A 3 -22.74 -1.42 17.29
C MET A 3 -22.15 -2.81 16.93
N THR A 4 -22.78 -3.91 17.38
CA THR A 4 -22.35 -5.31 17.12
C THR A 4 -23.55 -6.25 16.96
N LEU A 5 -23.47 -7.32 16.14
CA LEU A 5 -24.62 -8.21 15.83
C LEU A 5 -24.29 -9.72 15.73
N SER A 6 -23.27 -10.19 16.46
CA SER A 6 -22.73 -11.54 16.29
C SER A 6 -21.96 -11.99 17.57
N PRO A 7 -21.30 -13.17 17.66
CA PRO A 7 -20.60 -13.59 18.87
C PRO A 7 -19.21 -12.92 18.99
N THR A 8 -19.22 -11.59 19.06
CA THR A 8 -18.11 -10.69 18.69
C THR A 8 -17.45 -10.01 19.88
N SER A 9 -16.16 -9.70 19.78
CA SER A 9 -15.39 -9.00 20.82
C SER A 9 -14.79 -7.71 20.27
N VAL A 10 -15.13 -6.57 20.88
CA VAL A 10 -15.04 -5.26 20.23
C VAL A 10 -14.60 -4.20 21.24
N MET A 11 -13.59 -3.39 20.89
CA MET A 11 -12.92 -2.47 21.83
C MET A 11 -12.81 -1.03 21.30
N PHE A 12 -12.78 -0.06 22.22
CA PHE A 12 -12.99 1.38 21.99
C PHE A 12 -12.09 2.21 22.93
N ILE A 13 -11.30 3.18 22.46
CA ILE A 13 -10.38 3.99 23.32
C ILE A 13 -10.26 5.44 22.80
N THR A 14 -10.54 6.44 23.66
CA THR A 14 -10.57 7.87 23.26
C THR A 14 -10.19 8.79 24.43
N PRO A 15 -9.27 9.76 24.27
CA PRO A 15 -8.89 10.72 25.32
C PRO A 15 -9.41 12.16 25.03
N GLY A 16 -10.66 12.27 24.61
CA GLY A 16 -11.41 13.52 24.41
C GLY A 16 -12.91 13.27 24.61
N PRO A 17 -13.81 14.20 24.23
CA PRO A 17 -15.19 13.82 23.93
C PRO A 17 -15.19 12.99 22.62
N PRO A 18 -15.51 11.68 22.65
CA PRO A 18 -15.39 10.80 21.48
C PRO A 18 -16.45 11.08 20.41
N VAL A 19 -16.11 10.77 19.15
CA VAL A 19 -17.07 10.77 18.04
C VAL A 19 -17.14 9.37 17.41
N ASP A 20 -15.96 8.83 17.10
CA ASP A 20 -15.53 7.47 16.79
C ASP A 20 -16.64 6.45 16.55
N MET A 21 -16.80 5.97 15.31
CA MET A 21 -17.81 4.94 14.98
C MET A 21 -17.23 3.53 14.95
N ILE A 22 -17.97 2.55 15.52
CA ILE A 22 -17.70 1.11 15.55
C ILE A 22 -18.86 0.26 15.07
N ILE A 23 -18.55 -0.69 14.18
CA ILE A 23 -19.48 -1.65 13.59
C ILE A 23 -18.80 -3.03 13.46
N THR A 24 -19.49 -4.11 13.87
CA THR A 24 -18.88 -5.46 13.96
C THR A 24 -19.81 -6.61 13.56
N LEU A 25 -19.40 -7.46 12.61
CA LEU A 25 -20.28 -8.38 11.85
C LEU A 25 -19.62 -9.72 11.40
N GLY A 26 -19.64 -10.75 12.26
CA GLY A 26 -19.22 -12.13 11.98
C GLY A 26 -18.62 -12.82 13.22
N PRO A 27 -17.85 -13.91 13.10
CA PRO A 27 -16.82 -14.27 14.07
C PRO A 27 -15.65 -13.26 14.01
N THR A 28 -15.95 -12.02 14.37
CA THR A 28 -15.12 -10.83 14.16
C THR A 28 -14.59 -10.31 15.50
N VAL A 29 -13.32 -9.87 15.49
CA VAL A 29 -12.65 -9.33 16.67
C VAL A 29 -11.97 -8.02 16.32
N ASP A 30 -12.44 -6.94 16.95
CA ASP A 30 -12.17 -5.60 16.47
C ASP A 30 -11.62 -4.71 17.58
N MET A 31 -10.76 -3.76 17.22
CA MET A 31 -10.15 -2.87 18.20
C MET A 31 -10.00 -1.47 17.67
N PHE A 32 -10.58 -0.51 18.40
CA PHE A 32 -10.59 0.89 18.00
C PHE A 32 -10.11 1.90 19.03
N MET A 33 -9.49 2.97 18.52
CA MET A 33 -8.67 3.90 19.27
C MET A 33 -8.39 5.21 18.51
N THR A 34 -8.73 6.33 19.12
CA THR A 34 -8.81 7.66 18.48
C THR A 34 -8.08 8.70 19.34
N LEU A 35 -7.26 9.59 18.77
CA LEU A 35 -6.18 10.24 19.53
C LEU A 35 -5.94 11.74 19.28
N SER A 36 -6.99 12.52 18.98
CA SER A 36 -7.05 14.01 18.99
C SER A 36 -8.54 14.44 18.85
N PRO A 37 -8.94 15.59 18.26
CA PRO A 37 -10.21 15.65 17.54
C PRO A 37 -10.04 14.85 16.25
N THR A 38 -10.63 13.66 16.24
CA THR A 38 -10.38 12.60 15.25
C THR A 38 -11.68 11.87 14.98
N ASP A 39 -12.12 11.89 13.72
CA ASP A 39 -13.43 11.32 13.33
C ASP A 39 -13.26 9.90 12.75
N ASP A 40 -12.56 9.05 13.51
CA ASP A 40 -12.32 7.67 13.13
C ASP A 40 -13.60 6.92 12.84
N MET A 41 -13.54 6.04 11.85
CA MET A 41 -14.53 5.01 11.67
C MET A 41 -13.82 3.72 11.43
N PHE A 42 -14.14 2.68 12.21
CA PHE A 42 -13.75 1.32 11.89
C PHE A 42 -14.93 0.38 11.70
N ILE A 43 -14.70 -0.76 11.03
CA ILE A 43 -15.78 -1.68 10.59
C ILE A 43 -15.19 -3.09 10.45
N THR A 44 -15.76 -4.13 11.07
CA THR A 44 -15.25 -5.51 10.96
C THR A 44 -16.22 -6.53 10.42
N ILE A 45 -15.88 -7.21 9.32
CA ILE A 45 -16.83 -8.08 8.60
C ILE A 45 -16.23 -9.38 8.04
N GLY A 46 -16.61 -10.53 8.61
CA GLY A 46 -16.33 -11.86 8.09
C GLY A 46 -15.70 -12.80 9.14
N SER A 47 -14.64 -13.52 8.78
CA SER A 47 -13.75 -14.18 9.74
C SER A 47 -12.48 -13.36 9.89
N THR A 48 -12.66 -12.16 10.43
CA THR A 48 -11.73 -11.02 10.28
C THR A 48 -11.40 -10.30 11.57
N VAL A 49 -10.43 -9.40 11.48
CA VAL A 49 -9.77 -8.76 12.63
C VAL A 49 -9.58 -7.26 12.42
N ASP A 50 -10.58 -6.59 11.84
CA ASP A 50 -10.55 -5.18 11.48
C ASP A 50 -10.24 -4.24 12.66
N MET A 51 -9.23 -3.41 12.44
CA MET A 51 -8.55 -2.63 13.47
C MET A 51 -7.88 -1.45 12.82
N PHE A 52 -8.28 -0.28 13.25
CA PHE A 52 -7.82 1.04 12.83
C PHE A 52 -7.07 1.79 13.97
N ILE A 53 -6.73 3.10 13.87
CA ILE A 53 -6.06 3.97 14.89
C ILE A 53 -5.71 5.38 14.32
N THR A 54 -6.48 6.42 14.66
CA THR A 54 -6.41 7.78 14.06
C THR A 54 -5.75 8.81 14.98
N ILE A 55 -4.68 9.48 14.54
CA ILE A 55 -3.76 10.22 15.44
C ILE A 55 -3.27 11.60 14.91
N GLY A 56 -4.07 12.67 15.11
CA GLY A 56 -3.70 14.05 14.74
C GLY A 56 -4.89 14.90 14.30
N SER A 57 -4.81 15.56 13.14
CA SER A 57 -6.00 16.16 12.48
C SER A 57 -6.54 15.18 11.44
N THR A 58 -6.77 13.96 11.93
CA THR A 58 -6.81 12.66 11.24
C THR A 58 -8.22 12.10 11.20
N ASP A 59 -8.53 11.30 10.17
CA ASP A 59 -9.85 10.72 9.91
C ASP A 59 -9.76 9.25 9.40
N ASP A 60 -9.26 8.28 10.19
CA ASP A 60 -8.76 7.03 9.62
C ASP A 60 -9.79 5.95 9.29
N MET A 61 -9.46 5.31 8.17
CA MET A 61 -9.91 4.00 7.73
C MET A 61 -8.74 3.00 7.93
N PHE A 62 -8.97 1.77 8.41
CA PHE A 62 -8.16 0.55 8.35
C PHE A 62 -8.98 -0.72 7.92
N ILE A 63 -9.88 -0.72 6.90
CA ILE A 63 -10.84 -1.85 6.63
C ILE A 63 -10.13 -3.23 6.52
N THR A 64 -10.76 -4.37 6.89
CA THR A 64 -10.10 -5.71 7.04
C THR A 64 -10.96 -6.96 6.63
N ILE A 65 -11.81 -6.90 5.59
CA ILE A 65 -13.03 -7.72 5.31
C ILE A 65 -12.90 -9.03 4.45
N GLY A 66 -13.48 -10.15 4.95
CA GLY A 66 -13.57 -11.47 4.28
C GLY A 66 -13.04 -12.69 5.07
N SER A 67 -12.06 -13.41 4.51
CA SER A 67 -11.18 -14.37 5.23
C SER A 67 -9.76 -13.82 5.23
N THR A 68 -9.57 -12.83 6.06
CA THR A 68 -8.69 -11.70 5.77
C THR A 68 -8.10 -11.12 7.04
N VAL A 69 -7.04 -10.36 6.84
CA VAL A 69 -6.78 -9.15 7.60
C VAL A 69 -6.41 -8.00 6.63
N ASP A 70 -7.35 -7.29 5.97
CA ASP A 70 -7.07 -5.94 5.39
C ASP A 70 -6.64 -4.89 6.43
N MET A 71 -6.04 -3.80 6.01
CA MET A 71 -5.92 -2.62 6.84
C MET A 71 -5.52 -1.45 5.95
N PHE A 72 -5.96 -0.30 6.42
CA PHE A 72 -5.85 1.06 5.90
C PHE A 72 -5.09 1.89 7.05
N ILE A 73 -4.87 3.23 7.14
CA ILE A 73 -4.49 4.15 8.31
C ILE A 73 -4.78 5.59 7.81
N THR A 74 -4.50 6.68 8.54
CA THR A 74 -4.52 8.09 8.09
C THR A 74 -3.75 9.08 9.04
N ILE A 75 -2.40 9.10 9.18
CA ILE A 75 -1.59 10.05 10.06
C ILE A 75 -0.68 11.07 9.26
N GLY A 76 0.01 12.08 9.84
CA GLY A 76 0.93 13.02 9.12
C GLY A 76 0.54 14.53 8.97
N SER A 77 -0.09 14.95 7.86
CA SER A 77 -1.09 16.05 7.84
C SER A 77 -2.43 15.65 7.19
N THR A 78 -3.18 14.74 7.75
CA THR A 78 -2.72 13.56 8.49
C THR A 78 -3.57 12.44 7.88
N VAL A 79 -2.96 11.72 6.93
CA VAL A 79 -3.39 10.59 6.10
C VAL A 79 -2.14 9.71 5.75
N ASP A 80 -1.77 8.63 6.50
CA ASP A 80 -0.58 7.72 6.51
C ASP A 80 -1.02 6.21 6.53
N MET A 81 -0.11 5.24 6.25
CA MET A 81 0.02 3.76 6.47
C MET A 81 -1.17 2.81 6.17
N PHE A 82 -1.06 1.68 5.48
CA PHE A 82 -2.23 0.78 5.25
C PHE A 82 -1.64 -0.70 5.19
N ILE A 83 -2.30 -1.82 5.63
CA ILE A 83 -1.72 -3.21 5.81
C ILE A 83 -2.70 -4.40 5.57
N THR A 84 -2.63 -5.17 4.48
CA THR A 84 -3.59 -6.25 4.16
C THR A 84 -3.04 -7.69 3.97
N ILE A 85 -3.84 -8.72 4.29
CA ILE A 85 -3.41 -10.13 4.44
C ILE A 85 -4.50 -11.19 4.13
N GLY A 86 -4.35 -12.06 3.11
CA GLY A 86 -5.04 -13.37 3.06
C GLY A 86 -5.66 -13.77 1.72
N SER A 87 -6.96 -14.06 1.72
CA SER A 87 -7.79 -13.97 0.50
C SER A 87 -8.55 -12.65 0.56
N THR A 88 -7.77 -11.58 0.55
CA THR A 88 -8.19 -10.18 0.65
C THR A 88 -8.34 -9.56 -0.74
N VAL A 89 -8.93 -8.36 -0.77
CA VAL A 89 -8.78 -7.39 -1.85
C VAL A 89 -8.58 -6.04 -1.19
N ASP A 90 -7.54 -5.32 -1.59
CA ASP A 90 -6.80 -4.52 -0.62
C ASP A 90 -6.62 -3.06 -1.10
N MET A 91 -6.76 -2.05 -0.24
CA MET A 91 -6.63 -0.65 -0.67
C MET A 91 -6.01 0.28 0.39
N PHE A 92 -5.21 1.23 -0.11
CA PHE A 92 -4.12 1.86 0.64
C PHE A 92 -3.95 3.34 0.17
N ILE A 93 -4.26 4.39 0.96
CA ILE A 93 -4.39 5.78 0.42
C ILE A 93 -3.95 6.93 1.37
N THR A 94 -2.81 7.56 1.08
CA THR A 94 -2.14 8.55 1.94
C THR A 94 -1.93 9.90 1.27
N ILE A 95 -2.11 11.00 2.01
CA ILE A 95 -2.25 12.36 1.45
C ILE A 95 -1.82 13.48 2.42
N GLY A 96 -0.73 14.20 2.12
CA GLY A 96 -0.42 15.50 2.74
C GLY A 96 1.06 15.76 3.05
N SER A 97 1.35 16.12 4.31
CA SER A 97 2.69 16.03 4.90
C SER A 97 2.77 14.74 5.71
N THR A 98 2.71 13.64 4.97
CA THR A 98 2.42 12.27 5.41
C THR A 98 3.60 11.37 5.03
N VAL A 99 3.70 10.15 5.55
CA VAL A 99 4.90 9.32 5.56
C VAL A 99 4.49 7.86 5.58
N ASP A 100 4.61 7.15 4.44
CA ASP A 100 3.83 5.94 4.24
C ASP A 100 4.49 4.57 4.31
N MET A 101 3.63 3.59 4.59
CA MET A 101 3.97 2.19 4.71
C MET A 101 2.75 1.32 4.40
N PHE A 102 2.89 0.54 3.35
CA PHE A 102 1.81 0.10 2.49
C PHE A 102 2.08 -1.34 2.09
N ILE A 103 1.37 -2.28 2.72
CA ILE A 103 1.80 -3.69 2.81
C ILE A 103 0.68 -4.67 2.47
N THR A 104 0.81 -5.51 1.44
CA THR A 104 -0.08 -6.67 1.22
C THR A 104 0.64 -8.03 1.26
N ILE A 105 -0.07 -9.07 1.73
CA ILE A 105 0.32 -10.48 1.60
C ILE A 105 -0.85 -11.41 1.21
N GLY A 106 -0.75 -12.17 0.09
CA GLY A 106 -1.53 -13.41 -0.08
C GLY A 106 -1.98 -13.79 -1.50
N SER A 107 -3.29 -14.05 -1.65
CA SER A 107 -4.00 -14.12 -2.94
C SER A 107 -4.91 -12.90 -3.01
N THR A 108 -4.35 -11.81 -3.53
CA THR A 108 -4.78 -10.43 -3.27
C THR A 108 -4.73 -9.62 -4.57
N LEU A 109 -5.27 -8.39 -4.56
CA LEU A 109 -5.49 -7.52 -5.73
C LEU A 109 -5.50 -6.05 -5.25
N ASP A 110 -4.37 -5.36 -5.39
CA ASP A 110 -3.95 -4.43 -4.33
C ASP A 110 -3.65 -3.03 -4.85
N MET A 111 -4.05 -1.99 -4.13
CA MET A 111 -3.91 -0.63 -4.63
C MET A 111 -3.47 0.37 -3.58
N PHE A 112 -2.30 0.95 -3.80
CA PHE A 112 -1.58 1.81 -2.88
C PHE A 112 -1.23 3.14 -3.52
N ILE A 113 -1.57 4.24 -2.85
CA ILE A 113 -1.54 5.58 -3.41
C ILE A 113 -1.03 6.56 -2.36
N THR A 114 0.10 7.24 -2.60
CA THR A 114 0.55 8.36 -1.75
C THR A 114 0.70 9.69 -2.49
N ILE A 115 0.36 10.80 -1.84
CA ILE A 115 0.35 12.13 -2.44
C ILE A 115 0.85 13.21 -1.47
N GLY A 116 1.89 13.98 -1.83
CA GLY A 116 2.18 15.27 -1.21
C GLY A 116 3.67 15.60 -1.00
N SER A 117 4.04 15.96 0.22
CA SER A 117 5.42 15.96 0.71
C SER A 117 5.60 14.71 1.56
N THR A 118 5.88 13.60 0.90
CA THR A 118 5.70 12.25 1.46
C THR A 118 6.95 11.38 1.26
N VAL A 119 7.00 10.22 1.92
CA VAL A 119 8.19 9.34 1.99
C VAL A 119 7.69 7.92 2.23
N ASP A 120 7.55 7.13 1.16
CA ASP A 120 6.46 6.15 1.09
C ASP A 120 6.95 4.76 0.68
N MET A 121 6.50 3.73 1.39
CA MET A 121 7.07 2.39 1.29
C MET A 121 6.03 1.31 1.02
N PHE A 122 6.19 0.66 -0.12
CA PHE A 122 5.15 -0.05 -0.86
C PHE A 122 5.60 -1.48 -1.14
N ILE A 123 4.89 -2.48 -0.57
CA ILE A 123 5.37 -3.85 -0.47
C ILE A 123 4.23 -4.84 -0.68
N THR A 124 4.29 -5.66 -1.73
CA THR A 124 3.28 -6.71 -1.95
C THR A 124 3.86 -8.06 -2.36
N ILE A 125 3.23 -9.14 -1.87
CA ILE A 125 3.81 -10.48 -1.85
C ILE A 125 2.77 -11.57 -2.07
N GLY A 126 2.98 -12.42 -3.10
CA GLY A 126 2.25 -13.68 -3.26
C GLY A 126 1.78 -13.99 -4.68
N SER A 127 0.47 -14.12 -4.83
CA SER A 127 -0.25 -14.14 -6.12
C SER A 127 -1.14 -12.91 -6.17
N THR A 128 -0.55 -11.81 -6.63
CA THR A 128 -0.99 -10.44 -6.40
C THR A 128 -1.01 -9.65 -7.72
N VAL A 129 -1.62 -8.48 -7.75
CA VAL A 129 -1.78 -7.64 -8.96
C VAL A 129 -1.86 -6.19 -8.48
N ASP A 130 -0.71 -5.52 -8.46
CA ASP A 130 -0.49 -4.47 -7.46
C ASP A 130 -0.25 -3.11 -8.10
N ILE A 131 -1.07 -2.13 -7.74
CA ILE A 131 -1.06 -0.81 -8.37
C ILE A 131 -0.59 0.24 -7.37
N PHE A 132 0.47 0.93 -7.74
CA PHE A 132 1.37 1.64 -6.86
C PHE A 132 1.61 3.04 -7.41
N ILE A 133 1.06 4.07 -6.77
CA ILE A 133 0.96 5.41 -7.36
C ILE A 133 1.46 6.47 -6.36
N THR A 134 2.54 7.18 -6.69
CA THR A 134 3.10 8.19 -5.77
C THR A 134 3.37 9.53 -6.44
N ILE A 135 2.96 10.62 -5.77
CA ILE A 135 2.84 11.93 -6.42
C ILE A 135 3.28 13.08 -5.51
N GLY A 136 4.28 13.86 -5.94
CA GLY A 136 4.59 15.16 -5.34
C GLY A 136 6.09 15.45 -5.16
N SER A 137 6.50 15.66 -3.91
CA SER A 137 7.90 15.70 -3.48
C SER A 137 8.13 14.51 -2.57
N THR A 138 8.40 13.37 -3.18
CA THR A 138 8.28 12.04 -2.59
C THR A 138 9.60 11.28 -2.65
N VAL A 139 9.74 10.18 -1.92
CA VAL A 139 10.98 9.39 -1.83
C VAL A 139 10.57 7.95 -1.56
N ASP A 140 10.43 7.18 -2.64
CA ASP A 140 9.49 6.06 -2.63
C ASP A 140 10.22 4.73 -2.87
N MET A 141 9.79 3.69 -2.16
CA MET A 141 10.43 2.39 -2.24
C MET A 141 9.40 1.29 -2.46
N PHE A 142 9.58 0.57 -3.56
CA PHE A 142 8.60 -0.31 -4.17
C PHE A 142 9.20 -1.70 -4.36
N ILE A 143 8.58 -2.70 -3.74
CA ILE A 143 9.14 -4.06 -3.66
C ILE A 143 8.02 -5.09 -3.83
N THR A 144 7.95 -5.75 -4.99
CA THR A 144 7.03 -6.87 -5.24
C THR A 144 7.73 -8.18 -5.54
N ILE A 145 7.13 -9.27 -5.04
CA ILE A 145 7.75 -10.59 -5.00
C ILE A 145 6.72 -11.70 -5.19
N GLY A 146 6.93 -12.53 -6.22
CA GLY A 146 6.20 -13.79 -6.40
C GLY A 146 5.72 -14.03 -7.82
N SER A 147 4.40 -14.17 -7.96
CA SER A 147 3.67 -14.12 -9.24
C SER A 147 2.77 -12.90 -9.19
N THR A 148 3.37 -11.75 -9.51
CA THR A 148 2.80 -10.42 -9.34
C THR A 148 2.67 -9.74 -10.71
N VAL A 149 1.79 -8.76 -10.84
CA VAL A 149 1.49 -8.09 -12.12
C VAL A 149 1.24 -6.62 -11.80
N ASP A 150 2.32 -5.85 -11.78
CA ASP A 150 2.38 -4.65 -10.96
C ASP A 150 2.50 -3.38 -11.80
N MET A 151 1.86 -2.31 -11.36
CA MET A 151 1.87 -1.03 -12.07
C MET A 151 2.30 0.10 -11.15
N PHE A 152 3.53 0.56 -11.37
CA PHE A 152 4.19 1.63 -10.66
C PHE A 152 4.08 2.94 -11.43
N ILE A 153 3.56 3.99 -10.82
CA ILE A 153 3.34 5.30 -11.45
C ILE A 153 3.82 6.39 -10.50
N THR A 154 5.00 6.96 -10.76
CA THR A 154 5.61 7.95 -9.86
C THR A 154 5.79 9.30 -10.55
N ILE A 155 5.32 10.38 -9.91
CA ILE A 155 5.14 11.69 -10.55
C ILE A 155 5.60 12.84 -9.65
N GLY A 156 6.61 13.60 -10.08
CA GLY A 156 6.95 14.89 -9.47
C GLY A 156 8.45 15.13 -9.29
N SER A 157 8.88 15.40 -8.06
CA SER A 157 10.29 15.46 -7.64
C SER A 157 10.53 14.30 -6.70
N THR A 158 10.86 13.14 -7.27
CA THR A 158 10.80 11.83 -6.60
C THR A 158 12.18 11.15 -6.63
N VAL A 159 12.40 10.14 -5.80
CA VAL A 159 13.68 9.41 -5.72
C VAL A 159 13.34 7.98 -5.38
N ASP A 160 13.31 7.14 -6.41
CA ASP A 160 12.47 5.95 -6.39
C ASP A 160 13.32 4.69 -6.55
N MET A 161 13.00 3.65 -5.78
CA MET A 161 13.72 2.39 -5.85
C MET A 161 12.76 1.22 -6.01
N PHE A 162 12.92 0.51 -7.12
CA PHE A 162 12.06 -0.56 -7.57
C PHE A 162 12.87 -1.87 -7.63
N ILE A 163 12.43 -2.88 -6.87
CA ILE A 163 13.15 -4.15 -6.73
C ILE A 163 12.18 -5.30 -6.89
N THR A 164 12.07 -5.86 -8.10
CA THR A 164 11.14 -6.95 -8.41
C THR A 164 11.84 -8.30 -8.59
N ILE A 165 11.24 -9.34 -8.01
CA ILE A 165 11.84 -10.69 -7.95
C ILE A 165 10.78 -11.77 -8.15
N GLY A 166 10.91 -12.55 -9.22
CA GLY A 166 10.10 -13.75 -9.44
C GLY A 166 9.70 -13.99 -10.89
N SER A 167 8.39 -14.11 -11.10
CA SER A 167 7.72 -14.09 -12.40
C SER A 167 6.76 -12.90 -12.38
N THR A 168 7.23 -11.73 -12.81
CA THR A 168 6.52 -10.47 -12.58
C THR A 168 6.37 -9.67 -13.88
N ASP A 169 5.15 -9.22 -14.15
CA ASP A 169 4.77 -8.54 -15.40
C ASP A 169 4.59 -7.03 -15.13
N ASP A 170 5.70 -6.35 -14.78
CA ASP A 170 5.71 -4.98 -14.27
C ASP A 170 5.50 -3.89 -15.35
N MET A 171 4.88 -2.77 -14.97
CA MET A 171 4.86 -1.53 -15.74
C MET A 171 5.22 -0.32 -14.87
N PHE A 172 6.29 0.38 -15.25
CA PHE A 172 6.80 1.57 -14.58
C PHE A 172 6.57 2.82 -15.45
N ILE A 173 5.92 3.84 -14.88
CA ILE A 173 5.58 5.09 -15.58
C ILE A 173 6.05 6.28 -14.74
N THR A 174 7.25 6.80 -15.02
CA THR A 174 7.87 7.87 -14.23
C THR A 174 7.81 9.22 -14.95
N ILE A 175 7.31 10.26 -14.27
CA ILE A 175 7.11 11.60 -14.86
C ILE A 175 7.60 12.72 -13.92
N GLY A 176 8.68 13.43 -14.31
CA GLY A 176 9.10 14.64 -13.61
C GLY A 176 10.61 14.86 -13.53
N SER A 177 11.12 15.01 -12.31
CA SER A 177 12.55 15.11 -11.98
C SER A 177 12.87 14.02 -10.95
N THR A 178 13.31 12.86 -11.44
CA THR A 178 13.36 11.64 -10.64
C THR A 178 14.74 11.00 -10.69
N VAL A 179 15.01 10.07 -9.77
CA VAL A 179 16.27 9.29 -9.74
C VAL A 179 15.90 7.87 -9.38
N ASP A 180 15.76 7.04 -10.42
CA ASP A 180 15.15 5.72 -10.32
C ASP A 180 16.23 4.64 -10.27
N MET A 181 16.10 3.64 -9.40
CA MET A 181 16.96 2.45 -9.40
C MET A 181 16.14 1.17 -9.52
N PHE A 182 16.39 0.43 -10.58
CA PHE A 182 15.67 -0.78 -10.96
C PHE A 182 16.57 -2.01 -10.84
N ILE A 183 16.21 -2.94 -9.97
CA ILE A 183 17.00 -4.17 -9.76
C ILE A 183 16.09 -5.40 -9.91
N THR A 184 15.94 -5.90 -11.14
CA THR A 184 15.08 -7.05 -11.45
C THR A 184 15.84 -8.38 -11.54
N ILE A 185 15.32 -9.41 -10.85
CA ILE A 185 15.94 -10.75 -10.77
C ILE A 185 14.88 -11.84 -10.97
N GLY A 186 14.96 -12.54 -12.11
CA GLY A 186 14.04 -13.63 -12.43
C GLY A 186 13.61 -13.63 -13.90
N SER A 187 12.35 -13.97 -14.14
CA SER A 187 11.68 -13.86 -15.43
C SER A 187 10.71 -12.69 -15.34
N THR A 188 11.17 -11.49 -15.62
CA THR A 188 10.38 -10.26 -15.47
C THR A 188 10.32 -9.54 -16.81
N ASP A 189 9.10 -9.20 -17.25
CA ASP A 189 8.82 -8.59 -18.56
C ASP A 189 8.52 -7.08 -18.41
N ASP A 190 9.33 -6.38 -17.61
CA ASP A 190 9.12 -5.00 -17.20
C ASP A 190 9.06 -4.02 -18.38
N MET A 191 8.05 -3.14 -18.40
CA MET A 191 7.92 -2.02 -19.34
C MET A 191 8.14 -0.66 -18.67
N PHE A 192 9.02 0.18 -19.22
CA PHE A 192 9.29 1.53 -18.72
C PHE A 192 8.76 2.60 -19.67
N ILE A 193 8.08 3.63 -19.14
CA ILE A 193 7.60 4.81 -19.89
C ILE A 193 7.95 6.08 -19.11
N THR A 194 9.01 6.74 -19.54
CA THR A 194 9.63 7.84 -18.77
C THR A 194 9.49 9.19 -19.47
N ILE A 195 9.02 10.22 -18.76
CA ILE A 195 8.83 11.58 -19.31
C ILE A 195 9.34 12.63 -18.33
N GLY A 196 10.61 13.02 -18.45
CA GLY A 196 11.19 14.04 -17.58
C GLY A 196 12.70 14.15 -17.64
N SER A 197 13.28 14.58 -16.52
CA SER A 197 14.71 14.50 -16.21
C SER A 197 14.91 13.39 -15.19
N THR A 198 15.14 12.17 -15.68
CA THR A 198 15.33 10.99 -14.81
C THR A 198 16.77 10.49 -14.90
N VAL A 199 17.19 9.70 -13.91
CA VAL A 199 18.56 9.15 -13.81
C VAL A 199 18.47 7.69 -13.42
N ASP A 200 18.18 6.86 -14.42
CA ASP A 200 17.72 5.48 -14.21
C ASP A 200 18.91 4.51 -14.18
N MET A 201 19.03 3.71 -13.12
CA MET A 201 20.07 2.67 -12.99
C MET A 201 19.47 1.26 -12.98
N PHE A 202 19.70 0.51 -14.06
CA PHE A 202 19.22 -0.86 -14.23
C PHE A 202 20.30 -1.90 -13.89
N ILE A 203 19.99 -2.85 -13.01
CA ILE A 203 20.84 -4.01 -12.70
C ILE A 203 19.98 -5.28 -12.78
N ARG A 204 20.06 -6.01 -13.91
CA ARG A 204 19.33 -7.27 -14.10
C ARG A 204 20.22 -8.50 -14.00
N VAL A 205 19.73 -9.55 -13.33
CA VAL A 205 20.42 -10.84 -13.16
C VAL A 205 19.42 -11.99 -13.36
N GLN A 206 19.74 -12.95 -14.23
CA GLN A 206 18.84 -14.05 -14.61
C GLN A 206 19.58 -15.39 -14.53
N ASP A 207 18.94 -16.45 -14.01
CA ASP A 207 19.50 -17.81 -14.12
C ASP A 207 19.35 -18.34 -15.55
N GLN A 208 20.39 -18.97 -16.06
CA GLN A 208 20.62 -19.17 -17.50
C GLN A 208 19.86 -20.37 -18.10
N ARG A 209 18.62 -20.59 -17.64
CA ARG A 209 17.76 -21.72 -18.05
C ARG A 209 16.45 -21.31 -18.73
N SER A 210 15.95 -20.10 -18.47
CA SER A 210 14.91 -19.44 -19.27
C SER A 210 15.60 -18.33 -20.06
N SER A 211 15.74 -18.51 -21.37
CA SER A 211 16.81 -17.84 -22.13
C SER A 211 16.31 -16.87 -23.21
N GLN A 212 16.86 -15.64 -23.20
CA GLN A 212 16.63 -14.56 -24.19
C GLN A 212 15.23 -13.93 -24.05
N GLN A 213 14.98 -12.62 -24.25
CA GLN A 213 15.48 -11.69 -25.29
C GLN A 213 15.32 -10.19 -24.91
N PHE A 214 16.05 -9.28 -25.61
CA PHE A 214 15.76 -7.85 -25.97
C PHE A 214 15.16 -6.85 -24.92
N ASN A 215 15.24 -5.51 -25.02
CA ASN A 215 15.83 -4.54 -25.96
C ASN A 215 16.23 -3.26 -25.17
N HIS A 216 17.34 -2.56 -25.46
CA HIS A 216 17.41 -1.33 -26.28
C HIS A 216 16.41 -0.19 -26.00
N GLY A 217 16.93 0.90 -25.43
CA GLY A 217 16.43 2.29 -25.52
C GLY A 217 16.65 3.07 -24.21
N LEU A 218 17.08 4.34 -24.18
CA LEU A 218 17.79 5.19 -25.15
C LEU A 218 18.27 6.42 -24.35
#